data_AF-G7GYA8-F1
#
_entry.id   AF-G7GYA8-F1
#
_cell.length_a   1.000
_cell.length_b   1.000
_cell.length_c   1.000
_cell.angle_alpha   90.00
_cell.angle_beta   90.00
_cell.angle_gamma   90.00
#
_symmetry.space_group_name_H-M   'P 1'
#
loop_
_entity.id
_entity.type
_entity.pdbx_description
1 polymer ?
#
loop_
_entity_poly.entity_id
_entity_poly.type
_entity_poly.pdbx_seq_one_letter_code
_entity_poly.pdbx_strand_id
1 'polypeptide(L)'
;MERLVPPVVDAEPPQSVVVEIPNEGIGRNALLRAYKDAMVRPVPDGKSLDHALKAWSGILGAAPWFRAAQPTTALALRSPVVRSDEPTFREALAAVTAFVDPLSRYSAGWCDSLKPLRWNTFQRPLSDAVHEARRYGARRVHDDMAARERAMTDQPAVQESEESLRAFLRDPSVRHARDEQIALNGFATKIAELVDLGGTRTMRLTDEERDLLIEWEERLVDDFDAAPTRVPTEEELDRYHRVAVAFLERAFAEADIDGFTHDDVNEAFRRLVVSAVNRQIIDRPLDGLERAIRPRIRAVAADDARKRHRQRETAFIAGDDRTAGGAHDRFDALPEGAERAADIVAIAATLIERDPALLLDGRPCWEAHTAHTLLTQPHLAADSPRRFVLDAWSSGVPPHARSASAPAAAMDVLLIMRTAVARATLEADGIDEGQRA
;
A
#
# COMPACT_ATOMS: atom_id res chain seq x y z
N MET A 1 7.72 5.77 37.38
CA MET A 1 7.62 5.68 35.92
C MET A 1 6.40 4.82 35.61
N GLU A 2 5.36 5.40 35.01
CA GLU A 2 4.17 4.63 34.62
C GLU A 2 4.57 3.70 33.47
N ARG A 3 4.55 2.39 33.70
CA ARG A 3 4.79 1.40 32.64
C ARG A 3 3.65 1.48 31.62
N LEU A 4 3.98 1.36 30.33
CA LEU A 4 2.96 1.24 29.31
C LEU A 4 2.10 0.01 29.59
N VAL A 5 0.78 0.15 29.47
CA VAL A 5 -0.13 -0.97 29.67
C VAL A 5 -0.10 -1.84 28.42
N PRO A 6 0.32 -3.11 28.49
CA PRO A 6 0.33 -3.98 27.32
C PRO A 6 -1.07 -4.19 26.75
N PRO A 7 -1.20 -4.37 25.42
CA PRO A 7 -2.48 -4.64 24.79
C PRO A 7 -3.14 -5.93 25.30
N VAL A 8 -4.47 -5.90 25.43
CA VAL A 8 -5.25 -7.09 25.80
C VAL A 8 -5.54 -7.94 24.56
N VAL A 9 -5.23 -9.23 24.65
CA VAL A 9 -5.44 -10.23 23.60
C VAL A 9 -6.80 -10.91 23.73
N ASP A 10 -7.29 -11.06 24.96
CA ASP A 10 -8.55 -11.72 25.30
C ASP A 10 -9.71 -10.72 25.27
N ALA A 11 -10.29 -10.53 24.09
CA ALA A 11 -11.63 -9.95 23.99
C ALA A 11 -12.63 -11.04 23.65
N GLU A 12 -13.81 -10.98 24.26
CA GLU A 12 -14.90 -11.87 23.88
C GLU A 12 -15.20 -11.71 22.38
N PRO A 13 -15.29 -12.83 21.63
CA PRO A 13 -15.65 -12.76 20.24
C PRO A 13 -17.08 -12.23 20.09
N PRO A 14 -17.41 -11.58 18.95
CA PRO A 14 -18.76 -11.13 18.69
C PRO A 14 -19.76 -12.31 18.77
N GLN A 15 -20.87 -12.10 19.49
CA GLN A 15 -21.92 -13.12 19.65
C GLN A 15 -22.58 -13.51 18.32
N SER A 16 -22.68 -12.55 17.40
CA SER A 16 -23.11 -12.78 16.03
C SER A 16 -22.43 -11.79 15.08
N VAL A 17 -22.03 -12.30 13.92
CA VAL A 17 -21.51 -11.49 12.81
C VAL A 17 -22.49 -11.67 11.66
N VAL A 18 -23.34 -10.66 11.45
CA VAL A 18 -24.39 -10.70 10.43
C VAL A 18 -23.81 -10.16 9.13
N VAL A 19 -23.76 -11.01 8.11
CA VAL A 19 -23.28 -10.64 6.78
C VAL A 19 -24.16 -11.29 5.73
N GLU A 20 -24.70 -10.48 4.83
CA GLU A 20 -25.38 -11.00 3.65
C GLU A 20 -24.30 -11.52 2.69
N ILE A 21 -24.32 -12.82 2.41
CA ILE A 21 -23.42 -13.46 1.46
C ILE A 21 -24.19 -13.55 0.13
N PRO A 22 -23.81 -12.75 -0.88
CA PRO A 22 -24.49 -12.82 -2.17
C PRO A 22 -24.09 -14.10 -2.92
N ASN A 23 -24.81 -14.45 -3.98
CA ASN A 23 -24.58 -15.71 -4.72
C ASN A 23 -23.16 -15.80 -5.32
N GLU A 24 -22.57 -14.65 -5.67
CA GLU A 24 -21.19 -14.53 -6.14
C GLU A 24 -20.13 -14.66 -5.03
N GLY A 25 -20.56 -14.78 -3.77
CA GLY A 25 -19.72 -14.92 -2.59
C GLY A 25 -19.20 -13.60 -2.03
N ILE A 26 -18.58 -13.67 -0.85
CA ILE A 26 -18.03 -12.52 -0.14
C ILE A 26 -16.50 -12.46 -0.22
N GLY A 27 -15.96 -11.27 -0.48
CA GLY A 27 -14.53 -11.03 -0.46
C GLY A 27 -13.97 -10.80 0.95
N ARG A 28 -12.71 -11.17 1.17
CA ARG A 28 -11.99 -11.03 2.45
C ARG A 28 -12.20 -9.68 3.15
N ASN A 29 -12.03 -8.57 2.42
CA ASN A 29 -12.10 -7.24 3.03
C ASN A 29 -13.52 -6.89 3.51
N ALA A 30 -14.56 -7.42 2.85
CA ALA A 30 -15.94 -7.26 3.29
C ALA A 30 -16.22 -8.10 4.54
N LEU A 31 -15.74 -9.36 4.57
CA LEU A 31 -15.76 -10.20 5.78
C LEU A 31 -15.10 -9.49 6.97
N LEU A 32 -13.87 -9.02 6.81
CA LEU A 32 -13.12 -8.37 7.90
C LEU A 32 -13.77 -7.06 8.36
N ARG A 33 -14.41 -6.31 7.44
CA ARG A 33 -15.17 -5.11 7.80
C ARG A 33 -16.38 -5.47 8.65
N ALA A 34 -17.19 -6.43 8.21
CA ALA A 34 -18.36 -6.84 8.96
C ALA A 34 -17.99 -7.45 10.33
N TYR A 35 -16.90 -8.21 10.40
CA TYR A 35 -16.34 -8.67 11.66
C TYR A 35 -15.98 -7.49 12.57
N LYS A 36 -15.21 -6.52 12.06
CA LYS A 36 -14.79 -5.33 12.80
C LYS A 36 -15.98 -4.53 13.34
N ASP A 37 -17.02 -4.38 12.53
CA ASP A 37 -18.24 -3.64 12.92
C ASP A 37 -19.02 -4.36 14.02
N ALA A 38 -18.89 -5.69 14.13
CA ALA A 38 -19.49 -6.52 15.17
C ALA A 38 -18.62 -6.67 16.45
N MET A 39 -17.34 -6.29 16.42
CA MET A 39 -16.39 -6.53 17.52
C MET A 39 -16.86 -5.91 18.85
N VAL A 40 -16.74 -6.69 19.93
CA VAL A 40 -17.01 -6.22 21.30
C VAL A 40 -15.92 -5.23 21.74
N ARG A 41 -16.35 -4.15 22.40
CA ARG A 41 -15.46 -3.13 22.96
C ARG A 41 -14.74 -3.66 24.22
N PRO A 42 -13.50 -3.23 24.50
CA PRO A 42 -12.76 -2.15 23.83
C PRO A 42 -12.18 -2.58 22.49
N VAL A 43 -12.19 -1.66 21.52
CA VAL A 43 -11.61 -1.87 20.18
C VAL A 43 -10.43 -0.90 20.05
N PRO A 44 -9.23 -1.35 19.63
CA PRO A 44 -8.09 -0.46 19.38
C PRO A 44 -8.38 0.65 18.36
N ASP A 45 -7.44 1.58 18.18
CA ASP A 45 -7.51 2.59 17.11
C ASP A 45 -8.01 1.99 15.80
N GLY A 46 -9.11 2.54 15.27
CA GLY A 46 -9.85 1.92 14.18
C GLY A 46 -9.05 1.79 12.88
N LYS A 47 -8.07 2.68 12.62
CA LYS A 47 -7.19 2.58 11.44
C LYS A 47 -6.08 1.56 11.67
N SER A 48 -5.46 1.55 12.85
CA SER A 48 -4.47 0.54 13.22
C SER A 48 -5.07 -0.87 13.19
N LEU A 49 -6.28 -1.05 13.74
CA LEU A 49 -6.97 -2.33 13.74
C LEU A 49 -7.39 -2.80 12.34
N ASP A 50 -7.94 -1.91 11.52
CA ASP A 50 -8.32 -2.26 10.13
C ASP A 50 -7.10 -2.72 9.32
N HIS A 51 -5.96 -2.06 9.51
CA HIS A 51 -4.69 -2.47 8.91
C HIS A 51 -4.25 -3.85 9.44
N ALA A 52 -4.23 -4.04 10.76
CA ALA A 52 -3.79 -5.27 11.40
C ALA A 52 -4.65 -6.48 10.99
N LEU A 53 -5.98 -6.36 10.98
CA LEU A 53 -6.91 -7.41 10.56
C LEU A 53 -6.61 -7.87 9.13
N LYS A 54 -6.44 -6.94 8.19
CA LYS A 54 -6.14 -7.25 6.79
C LYS A 54 -4.76 -7.88 6.64
N ALA A 55 -3.78 -7.41 7.39
CA ALA A 55 -2.41 -7.91 7.34
C ALA A 55 -2.32 -9.32 7.92
N TRP A 56 -2.82 -9.55 9.14
CA TRP A 56 -2.83 -10.85 9.80
C TRP A 56 -3.67 -11.89 9.07
N SER A 57 -4.83 -11.51 8.51
CA SER A 57 -5.58 -12.40 7.62
C SER A 57 -4.74 -12.87 6.43
N GLY A 58 -4.02 -11.94 5.80
CA GLY A 58 -3.13 -12.26 4.68
C GLY A 58 -1.95 -13.15 5.09
N ILE A 59 -1.37 -12.87 6.25
CA ILE A 59 -0.25 -13.63 6.83
C ILE A 59 -0.67 -15.06 7.18
N LEU A 60 -1.81 -15.23 7.85
CA LEU A 60 -2.37 -16.53 8.20
C LEU A 60 -2.71 -17.35 6.94
N GLY A 61 -3.39 -16.74 5.96
CA GLY A 61 -3.70 -17.40 4.68
C GLY A 61 -2.44 -17.76 3.86
N ALA A 62 -1.29 -17.15 4.14
CA ALA A 62 -0.02 -17.50 3.53
C ALA A 62 0.77 -18.56 4.32
N ALA A 63 0.42 -18.84 5.59
CA ALA A 63 1.15 -19.74 6.45
C ALA A 63 1.10 -21.19 5.92
N PRO A 64 2.24 -21.90 5.77
CA PRO A 64 2.28 -23.23 5.18
C PRO A 64 1.40 -24.26 5.91
N TRP A 65 1.44 -24.27 7.24
CA TRP A 65 0.65 -25.18 8.06
C TRP A 65 -0.86 -24.95 7.89
N PHE A 66 -1.29 -23.68 7.84
CA PHE A 66 -2.69 -23.33 7.68
C PHE A 66 -3.20 -23.67 6.27
N ARG A 67 -2.38 -23.42 5.24
CA ARG A 67 -2.69 -23.81 3.86
C ARG A 67 -2.80 -25.32 3.67
N ALA A 68 -1.99 -26.10 4.38
CA ALA A 68 -2.06 -27.56 4.35
C ALA A 68 -3.33 -28.08 5.02
N ALA A 69 -3.74 -27.47 6.14
CA ALA A 69 -4.93 -27.88 6.89
C ALA A 69 -6.24 -27.40 6.25
N GLN A 70 -6.30 -26.16 5.75
CA GLN A 70 -7.50 -25.50 5.25
C GLN A 70 -7.23 -24.73 3.94
N PRO A 71 -7.01 -25.40 2.80
CA PRO A 71 -6.52 -24.76 1.58
C PRO A 71 -7.47 -23.70 1.00
N THR A 72 -8.78 -23.96 0.99
CA THR A 72 -9.80 -23.03 0.46
C THR A 72 -9.93 -21.78 1.33
N THR A 73 -10.03 -21.98 2.65
CA THR A 73 -10.09 -20.91 3.65
C THR A 73 -8.81 -20.07 3.67
N ALA A 74 -7.64 -20.71 3.55
CA ALA A 74 -6.37 -20.01 3.44
C ALA A 74 -6.28 -19.14 2.17
N LEU A 75 -6.79 -19.63 1.04
CA LEU A 75 -6.85 -18.86 -0.20
C LEU A 75 -7.76 -17.63 -0.06
N ALA A 76 -8.93 -17.80 0.56
CA ALA A 76 -9.88 -16.72 0.85
C ALA A 76 -9.27 -15.64 1.77
N LEU A 77 -8.61 -16.03 2.86
CA LEU A 77 -7.98 -15.10 3.80
C LEU A 77 -6.72 -14.43 3.22
N ARG A 78 -6.01 -15.09 2.31
CA ARG A 78 -4.81 -14.53 1.67
C ARG A 78 -5.15 -13.43 0.66
N SER A 79 -6.20 -13.62 -0.13
CA SER A 79 -6.45 -12.82 -1.34
C SER A 79 -7.71 -11.95 -1.20
N PRO A 80 -7.62 -10.62 -1.40
CA PRO A 80 -8.80 -9.76 -1.34
C PRO A 80 -9.77 -9.95 -2.51
N VAL A 81 -9.34 -10.62 -3.58
CA VAL A 81 -10.12 -10.81 -4.83
C VAL A 81 -10.89 -12.12 -4.85
N VAL A 82 -10.54 -13.07 -3.97
CA VAL A 82 -11.25 -14.35 -3.88
C VAL A 82 -12.57 -14.11 -3.16
N ARG A 83 -13.66 -14.52 -3.81
CA ARG A 83 -14.98 -14.55 -3.20
C ARG A 83 -15.26 -15.95 -2.69
N SER A 84 -15.79 -16.03 -1.47
CA SER A 84 -16.04 -17.27 -0.76
C SER A 84 -17.52 -17.51 -0.58
N ASP A 85 -17.92 -18.77 -0.72
CA ASP A 85 -19.26 -19.24 -0.41
C ASP A 85 -19.51 -19.25 1.11
N GLU A 86 -20.74 -19.54 1.50
CA GLU A 86 -21.14 -19.54 2.91
C GLU A 86 -20.35 -20.54 3.79
N PRO A 87 -20.11 -21.80 3.38
CA PRO A 87 -19.27 -22.73 4.15
C PRO A 87 -17.85 -22.20 4.36
N THR A 88 -17.18 -21.74 3.29
CA THR A 88 -15.83 -21.18 3.38
C THR A 88 -15.81 -19.92 4.23
N PHE A 89 -16.87 -19.11 4.17
CA PHE A 89 -17.03 -17.93 5.04
C PHE A 89 -17.10 -18.31 6.53
N ARG A 90 -17.86 -19.34 6.90
CA ARG A 90 -17.97 -19.76 8.31
C ARG A 90 -16.62 -20.25 8.84
N GLU A 91 -15.87 -21.01 8.04
CA GLU A 91 -14.53 -21.45 8.39
C GLU A 91 -13.54 -20.27 8.50
N ALA A 92 -13.60 -19.34 7.53
CA ALA A 92 -12.79 -18.13 7.55
C ALA A 92 -13.10 -17.27 8.79
N LEU A 93 -14.36 -17.14 9.16
CA LEU A 93 -14.80 -16.43 10.35
C LEU A 93 -14.30 -17.10 11.64
N ALA A 94 -14.33 -18.44 11.71
CA ALA A 94 -13.77 -19.19 12.82
C ALA A 94 -12.25 -18.97 12.95
N ALA A 95 -11.53 -19.01 11.84
CA ALA A 95 -10.09 -18.73 11.81
C ALA A 95 -9.76 -17.27 12.16
N VAL A 96 -10.59 -16.32 11.70
CA VAL A 96 -10.45 -14.90 12.06
C VAL A 96 -10.63 -14.73 13.56
N THR A 97 -11.67 -15.32 14.12
CA THR A 97 -11.98 -15.24 15.56
C THR A 97 -10.90 -15.90 16.41
N ALA A 98 -10.41 -17.07 16.00
CA ALA A 98 -9.44 -17.83 16.78
C ALA A 98 -8.02 -17.25 16.73
N PHE A 99 -7.64 -16.61 15.62
CA PHE A 99 -6.23 -16.28 15.37
C PHE A 99 -6.02 -14.84 14.91
N VAL A 100 -6.79 -14.35 13.93
CA VAL A 100 -6.55 -13.04 13.32
C VAL A 100 -6.93 -11.91 14.28
N ASP A 101 -8.09 -12.01 14.93
CA ASP A 101 -8.57 -10.97 15.86
C ASP A 101 -7.63 -10.81 17.06
N PRO A 102 -7.29 -11.86 17.83
CA PRO A 102 -6.38 -11.72 18.97
C PRO A 102 -5.02 -11.09 18.58
N LEU A 103 -4.42 -11.51 17.47
CA LEU A 103 -3.17 -10.93 16.96
C LEU A 103 -3.33 -9.47 16.52
N SER A 104 -4.47 -9.14 15.93
CA SER A 104 -4.77 -7.77 15.48
C SER A 104 -5.01 -6.84 16.67
N ARG A 105 -5.73 -7.30 17.69
CA ARG A 105 -5.94 -6.56 18.95
C ARG A 105 -4.63 -6.31 19.66
N TYR A 106 -3.79 -7.34 19.77
CA TYR A 106 -2.47 -7.20 20.38
C TYR A 106 -1.62 -6.16 19.65
N SER A 107 -1.36 -6.38 18.35
CA SER A 107 -0.45 -5.52 17.59
C SER A 107 -0.97 -4.10 17.40
N ALA A 108 -2.27 -3.91 17.09
CA ALA A 108 -2.87 -2.59 16.96
C ALA A 108 -3.04 -1.87 18.30
N GLY A 109 -3.22 -2.63 19.39
CA GLY A 109 -3.42 -2.10 20.74
C GLY A 109 -2.23 -1.30 21.26
N TRP A 110 -1.01 -1.55 20.75
CA TRP A 110 0.16 -0.72 21.09
C TRP A 110 -0.02 0.75 20.72
N CYS A 111 -0.84 1.06 19.71
CA CYS A 111 -1.20 2.45 19.38
C CYS A 111 -1.95 3.13 20.55
N ASP A 112 -2.74 2.35 21.30
CA ASP A 112 -3.47 2.82 22.48
C ASP A 112 -2.59 2.80 23.72
N SER A 113 -1.73 1.78 23.89
CA SER A 113 -0.73 1.72 24.95
C SER A 113 0.20 2.93 24.94
N LEU A 114 0.53 3.49 23.77
CA LEU A 114 1.35 4.70 23.62
C LEU A 114 0.58 6.01 23.86
N LYS A 115 -0.75 5.99 24.06
CA LYS A 115 -1.55 7.21 24.31
C LYS A 115 -1.09 8.02 25.53
N PRO A 116 -0.75 7.42 26.69
CA PRO A 116 -0.35 8.15 27.89
C PRO A 116 0.93 8.98 27.72
N LEU A 117 1.76 8.67 26.72
CA LEU A 117 2.99 9.42 26.42
C LEU A 117 2.74 10.82 25.85
N ARG A 118 1.48 11.21 25.63
CA ARG A 118 1.12 12.54 25.15
C ARG A 118 1.20 13.56 26.29
N TRP A 119 2.23 14.39 26.29
CA TRP A 119 2.43 15.41 27.33
C TRP A 119 1.70 16.73 27.10
N ASN A 120 1.33 17.04 25.84
CA ASN A 120 0.65 18.30 25.50
C ASN A 120 -0.56 18.11 24.56
N THR A 121 -1.55 19.00 24.67
CA THR A 121 -2.64 19.12 23.70
C THR A 121 -2.18 19.91 22.48
N PHE A 122 -1.60 19.21 21.50
CA PHE A 122 -1.30 19.81 20.19
C PHE A 122 -2.56 20.26 19.45
N GLN A 123 -2.46 21.35 18.70
CA GLN A 123 -3.45 21.73 17.71
C GLN A 123 -3.46 20.70 16.56
N ARG A 124 -4.58 20.60 15.84
CA ARG A 124 -4.58 19.94 14.51
C ARG A 124 -3.91 20.93 13.56
N PRO A 125 -2.83 20.59 12.84
CA PRO A 125 -2.44 19.28 12.28
C PRO A 125 -1.39 18.45 13.05
N LEU A 126 -0.63 19.02 13.98
CA LEU A 126 0.43 18.31 14.70
C LEU A 126 -0.08 17.10 15.50
N SER A 127 -1.27 17.22 16.11
CA SER A 127 -1.92 16.10 16.80
C SER A 127 -2.16 14.89 15.88
N ASP A 128 -2.38 15.08 14.59
CA ASP A 128 -2.61 13.99 13.64
C ASP A 128 -1.28 13.31 13.25
N ALA A 129 -0.21 14.10 13.08
CA ALA A 129 1.14 13.59 12.82
C ALA A 129 1.65 12.72 13.98
N VAL A 130 1.48 13.18 15.21
CA VAL A 130 1.79 12.44 16.45
C VAL A 130 0.95 11.17 16.57
N HIS A 131 -0.32 11.23 16.14
CA HIS A 131 -1.16 10.06 16.12
C HIS A 131 -0.68 9.03 15.10
N GLU A 132 -0.20 9.46 13.93
CA GLU A 132 0.40 8.59 12.93
C GLU A 132 1.74 7.99 13.40
N ALA A 133 2.54 8.74 14.17
CA ALA A 133 3.74 8.21 14.82
C ALA A 133 3.40 7.03 15.75
N ARG A 134 2.33 7.12 16.55
CA ARG A 134 1.86 5.99 17.39
C ARG A 134 1.42 4.79 16.56
N ARG A 135 0.72 5.02 15.43
CA ARG A 135 0.38 3.94 14.50
C ARG A 135 1.62 3.28 13.92
N TYR A 136 2.67 4.06 13.65
CA TYR A 136 3.93 3.52 13.19
C TYR A 136 4.57 2.61 14.24
N GLY A 137 4.62 3.00 15.53
CA GLY A 137 5.05 2.12 16.61
C GLY A 137 4.29 0.78 16.65
N ALA A 138 2.95 0.81 16.57
CA ALA A 138 2.13 -0.39 16.50
C ALA A 138 2.44 -1.27 15.26
N ARG A 139 2.68 -0.65 14.10
CA ARG A 139 3.09 -1.37 12.88
C ARG A 139 4.46 -2.06 13.02
N ARG A 140 5.41 -1.45 13.75
CA ARG A 140 6.71 -2.07 14.02
C ARG A 140 6.56 -3.37 14.81
N VAL A 141 5.71 -3.37 15.83
CA VAL A 141 5.39 -4.60 16.59
C VAL A 141 4.79 -5.66 15.68
N HIS A 142 3.79 -5.29 14.87
CA HIS A 142 3.22 -6.20 13.87
C HIS A 142 4.29 -6.82 12.96
N ASP A 143 5.17 -5.99 12.38
CA ASP A 143 6.16 -6.44 11.40
C ASP A 143 7.22 -7.36 12.02
N ASP A 144 7.60 -7.11 13.29
CA ASP A 144 8.49 -7.97 14.08
C ASP A 144 7.82 -9.31 14.41
N MET A 145 6.59 -9.31 14.93
CA MET A 145 5.83 -10.52 15.23
C MET A 145 5.62 -11.40 13.99
N ALA A 146 5.33 -10.76 12.85
CA ALA A 146 5.17 -11.42 11.57
C ALA A 146 6.51 -11.91 10.97
N ALA A 147 7.62 -11.55 11.59
CA ALA A 147 8.98 -11.70 11.07
C ALA A 147 9.05 -11.30 9.59
N ARG A 148 8.54 -10.13 9.19
CA ARG A 148 8.84 -9.60 7.85
C ARG A 148 10.31 -9.22 7.73
N GLU A 149 10.98 -9.04 8.86
CA GLU A 149 12.40 -8.75 8.99
C GLU A 149 13.22 -10.00 9.40
N ARG A 150 12.91 -11.20 8.86
CA ARG A 150 13.49 -12.52 9.25
C ARG A 150 15.01 -12.63 9.31
N ALA A 151 15.76 -11.64 8.83
CA ALA A 151 17.20 -11.80 8.75
C ALA A 151 17.91 -11.73 10.12
N MET A 152 17.23 -11.33 11.21
CA MET A 152 17.92 -10.88 12.42
C MET A 152 17.26 -11.18 13.77
N THR A 153 16.30 -12.10 13.84
CA THR A 153 15.77 -12.51 15.15
C THR A 153 15.97 -14.00 15.33
N ASP A 154 16.71 -14.39 16.37
CA ASP A 154 16.86 -15.80 16.80
C ASP A 154 15.53 -16.41 17.26
N GLN A 155 14.49 -15.58 17.39
CA GLN A 155 13.15 -16.02 17.69
C GLN A 155 12.32 -16.15 16.41
N PRO A 156 11.61 -17.27 16.25
CA PRO A 156 10.73 -17.50 15.12
C PRO A 156 9.54 -16.53 15.10
N ALA A 157 8.94 -16.38 13.91
CA ALA A 157 7.70 -15.62 13.75
C ALA A 157 6.58 -16.23 14.60
N VAL A 158 5.68 -15.40 15.13
CA VAL A 158 4.55 -15.88 15.94
C VAL A 158 3.68 -16.87 15.16
N GLN A 159 3.50 -16.64 13.86
CA GLN A 159 2.70 -17.48 12.97
C GLN A 159 3.47 -18.63 12.30
N GLU A 160 4.74 -18.85 12.63
CA GLU A 160 5.58 -19.83 11.93
C GLU A 160 4.96 -21.24 11.90
N SER A 161 4.39 -21.64 13.03
CA SER A 161 3.63 -22.88 13.21
C SER A 161 2.33 -22.61 13.97
N GLU A 162 1.38 -23.55 13.90
CA GLU A 162 0.16 -23.47 14.72
C GLU A 162 0.50 -23.48 16.22
N GLU A 163 1.51 -24.25 16.62
CA GLU A 163 1.95 -24.35 18.00
C GLU A 163 2.52 -23.02 18.52
N SER A 164 3.39 -22.36 17.74
CA SER A 164 3.97 -21.05 18.09
C SER A 164 2.87 -20.00 18.25
N LEU A 165 1.91 -19.98 17.31
CA LEU A 165 0.81 -19.04 17.34
C LEU A 165 -0.09 -19.26 18.57
N ARG A 166 -0.46 -20.51 18.84
CA ARG A 166 -1.26 -20.85 20.03
C ARG A 166 -0.51 -20.67 21.33
N ALA A 167 0.82 -20.81 21.34
CA ALA A 167 1.64 -20.51 22.51
C ALA A 167 1.60 -19.00 22.82
N PHE A 168 1.78 -18.17 21.80
CA PHE A 168 1.65 -16.72 21.94
C PHE A 168 0.25 -16.31 22.42
N LEU A 169 -0.82 -16.87 21.84
CA LEU A 169 -2.19 -16.54 22.26
C LEU A 169 -2.50 -16.95 23.70
N ARG A 170 -1.85 -17.99 24.21
CA ARG A 170 -2.00 -18.43 25.61
C ARG A 170 -1.25 -17.53 26.58
N ASP A 171 -0.07 -17.05 26.17
CA ASP A 171 0.77 -16.20 27.00
C ASP A 171 1.50 -15.15 26.15
N PRO A 172 0.85 -14.01 25.85
CA PRO A 172 1.50 -12.91 25.14
C PRO A 172 2.55 -12.21 26.00
N SER A 173 2.54 -12.42 27.32
CA SER A 173 3.38 -11.68 28.27
C SER A 173 4.87 -11.92 28.07
N VAL A 174 5.24 -13.08 27.51
CA VAL A 174 6.61 -13.44 27.16
C VAL A 174 7.26 -12.48 26.16
N ARG A 175 6.46 -11.69 25.43
CA ARG A 175 6.95 -10.70 24.46
C ARG A 175 6.77 -9.25 24.91
N HIS A 176 6.03 -8.96 25.98
CA HIS A 176 5.61 -7.60 26.32
C HIS A 176 6.77 -6.61 26.40
N ALA A 177 7.85 -6.92 27.11
CA ALA A 177 9.00 -6.02 27.26
C ALA A 177 9.67 -5.70 25.91
N ARG A 178 9.78 -6.70 25.02
CA ARG A 178 10.34 -6.52 23.67
C ARG A 178 9.41 -5.69 22.80
N ASP A 179 8.13 -6.03 22.77
CA ASP A 179 7.15 -5.36 21.93
C ASP A 179 6.91 -3.92 22.41
N GLU A 180 7.02 -3.66 23.72
CA GLU A 180 7.05 -2.32 24.32
C GLU A 180 8.21 -1.51 23.74
N GLN A 181 9.43 -2.06 23.79
CA GLN A 181 10.62 -1.39 23.24
C GLN A 181 10.50 -1.14 21.74
N ILE A 182 9.97 -2.10 20.97
CA ILE A 182 9.76 -1.94 19.53
C ILE A 182 8.74 -0.84 19.24
N ALA A 183 7.64 -0.80 19.98
CA ALA A 183 6.61 0.22 19.85
C ALA A 183 7.16 1.62 20.19
N LEU A 184 7.90 1.73 21.30
CA LEU A 184 8.56 2.95 21.76
C LEU A 184 9.59 3.46 20.75
N ASN A 185 10.53 2.62 20.32
CA ASN A 185 11.55 2.99 19.33
C ASN A 185 10.91 3.43 18.01
N GLY A 186 9.88 2.73 17.55
CA GLY A 186 9.13 3.11 16.35
C GLY A 186 8.44 4.46 16.51
N PHE A 187 7.80 4.70 17.65
CA PHE A 187 7.15 5.97 17.95
C PHE A 187 8.17 7.11 17.98
N ALA A 188 9.26 6.97 18.74
CA ALA A 188 10.33 7.95 18.85
C ALA A 188 10.97 8.26 17.50
N THR A 189 11.22 7.24 16.66
CA THR A 189 11.75 7.41 15.29
C THR A 189 10.88 8.37 14.46
N LYS A 190 9.54 8.24 14.53
CA LYS A 190 8.66 9.15 13.79
C LYS A 190 8.52 10.53 14.41
N ILE A 191 8.77 10.69 15.70
CA ILE A 191 8.88 12.02 16.31
C ILE A 191 10.17 12.70 15.83
N ALA A 192 11.30 12.02 15.88
CA ALA A 192 12.59 12.52 15.37
C ALA A 192 12.50 12.93 13.89
N GLU A 193 11.89 12.09 13.04
CA GLU A 193 11.69 12.45 11.63
C GLU A 193 10.83 13.71 11.43
N LEU A 194 9.82 13.94 12.29
CA LEU A 194 9.01 15.16 12.21
C LEU A 194 9.86 16.39 12.54
N VAL A 195 10.72 16.29 13.56
CA VAL A 195 11.66 17.35 13.98
C VAL A 195 12.68 17.65 12.88
N ASP A 196 13.28 16.62 12.30
CA ASP A 196 14.32 16.74 11.28
C ASP A 196 13.79 17.33 9.99
N LEU A 197 12.61 16.86 9.54
CA LEU A 197 11.98 17.34 8.31
C LEU A 197 11.26 18.68 8.48
N GLY A 198 11.12 19.17 9.72
CA GLY A 198 10.35 20.39 10.03
C GLY A 198 8.85 20.24 9.75
N GLY A 199 8.31 19.01 9.79
CA GLY A 199 6.89 18.72 9.60
C GLY A 199 6.59 17.55 8.66
N THR A 200 5.46 17.63 7.96
CA THR A 200 4.99 16.62 7.00
C THR A 200 4.75 17.26 5.62
N ARG A 201 4.43 16.46 4.60
CA ARG A 201 4.06 16.99 3.27
C ARG A 201 2.91 18.00 3.32
N THR A 202 2.04 17.91 4.32
CA THR A 202 0.83 18.74 4.44
C THR A 202 0.90 19.78 5.56
N MET A 203 2.02 19.86 6.29
CA MET A 203 2.17 20.72 7.46
C MET A 203 3.63 21.10 7.67
N ARG A 204 3.91 22.36 8.00
CA ARG A 204 5.21 22.78 8.53
C ARG A 204 5.08 23.05 10.02
N LEU A 205 6.09 22.67 10.78
CA LEU A 205 6.21 22.99 12.21
C LEU A 205 6.57 24.46 12.37
N THR A 206 6.01 25.10 13.40
CA THR A 206 6.59 26.34 13.93
C THR A 206 7.84 26.03 14.75
N ASP A 207 8.66 27.05 15.03
CA ASP A 207 9.83 26.88 15.90
C ASP A 207 9.41 26.38 17.30
N GLU A 208 8.32 26.93 17.86
CA GLU A 208 7.75 26.47 19.14
C GLU A 208 7.29 25.01 19.10
N GLU A 209 6.63 24.58 18.03
CA GLU A 209 6.20 23.19 17.87
C GLU A 209 7.39 22.24 17.70
N ARG A 210 8.45 22.70 17.04
CA ARG A 210 9.69 21.96 16.87
C ARG A 210 10.42 21.79 18.20
N ASP A 211 10.57 22.87 18.97
CA ASP A 211 11.20 22.83 20.29
C ASP A 211 10.44 21.89 21.24
N LEU A 212 9.12 21.92 21.21
CA LEU A 212 8.28 20.99 21.97
C LEU A 212 8.47 19.52 21.55
N LEU A 213 8.66 19.25 20.26
CA LEU A 213 8.93 17.89 19.78
C LEU A 213 10.35 17.42 20.11
N ILE A 214 11.33 18.32 20.13
CA ILE A 214 12.71 18.03 20.57
C ILE A 214 12.70 17.64 22.05
N GLU A 215 12.07 18.46 22.91
CA GLU A 215 11.93 18.12 24.34
C GLU A 215 11.20 16.78 24.51
N TRP A 216 10.20 16.51 23.66
CA TRP A 216 9.51 15.22 23.68
C TRP A 216 10.45 14.07 23.31
N GLU A 217 11.20 14.20 22.21
CA GLU A 217 12.16 13.20 21.77
C GLU A 217 13.19 12.89 22.87
N GLU A 218 13.81 13.91 23.45
CA GLU A 218 14.78 13.78 24.55
C GLU A 218 14.17 13.01 25.73
N ARG A 219 12.94 13.32 26.11
CA ARG A 219 12.24 12.59 27.18
C ARG A 219 11.88 11.16 26.83
N LEU A 220 11.55 10.85 25.57
CA LEU A 220 11.34 9.46 25.16
C LEU A 220 12.64 8.65 25.31
N VAL A 221 13.79 9.26 25.01
CA VAL A 221 15.10 8.64 25.20
C VAL A 221 15.43 8.50 26.70
N ASP A 222 15.33 9.59 27.46
CA ASP A 222 15.79 9.63 28.86
C ASP A 222 14.84 8.92 29.84
N ASP A 223 13.52 9.13 29.70
CA ASP A 223 12.52 8.59 30.63
C ASP A 223 12.07 7.17 30.24
N PHE A 224 12.16 6.78 28.96
CA PHE A 224 11.63 5.50 28.46
C PHE A 224 12.67 4.62 27.74
N ASP A 225 13.94 5.02 27.75
CA ASP A 225 15.04 4.31 27.09
C ASP A 225 14.74 4.03 25.61
N ALA A 226 14.02 4.94 24.95
CA ALA A 226 13.74 4.80 23.53
C ALA A 226 15.02 5.01 22.72
N ALA A 227 15.27 4.11 21.78
CA ALA A 227 16.36 4.21 20.82
C ALA A 227 15.75 4.51 19.43
N PRO A 228 15.46 5.79 19.11
CA PRO A 228 14.96 6.15 17.79
C PRO A 228 16.00 5.74 16.73
N THR A 229 15.50 5.25 15.59
CA THR A 229 16.37 5.08 14.42
C THR A 229 16.76 6.47 13.95
N ARG A 230 18.06 6.77 14.02
CA ARG A 230 18.63 8.01 13.52
C ARG A 230 18.24 8.20 12.05
N VAL A 231 17.77 9.40 11.70
CA VAL A 231 17.59 9.79 10.30
C VAL A 231 18.99 10.00 9.69
N PRO A 232 19.37 9.24 8.66
CA PRO A 232 20.69 9.41 8.05
C PRO A 232 20.77 10.74 7.31
N THR A 233 21.95 11.35 7.31
CA THR A 233 22.21 12.54 6.48
C THR A 233 22.19 12.15 4.99
N GLU A 234 22.07 13.14 4.09
CA GLU A 234 22.16 12.91 2.65
C GLU A 234 23.48 12.23 2.25
N GLU A 235 24.59 12.66 2.86
CA GLU A 235 25.92 12.05 2.68
C GLU A 235 25.97 10.58 3.13
N GLU A 236 25.27 10.25 4.22
CA GLU A 236 25.16 8.87 4.70
C GLU A 236 24.26 8.02 3.83
N LEU A 237 23.14 8.54 3.35
CA LEU A 237 22.29 7.87 2.38
C LEU A 237 23.05 7.55 1.10
N ASP A 238 23.83 8.50 0.59
CA ASP A 238 24.71 8.31 -0.56
C ASP A 238 25.77 7.25 -0.29
N ARG A 239 26.38 7.27 0.89
CA ARG A 239 27.34 6.24 1.31
C ARG A 239 26.67 4.87 1.37
N TYR A 240 25.50 4.75 2.01
CA TYR A 240 24.76 3.50 2.13
C TYR A 240 24.32 2.99 0.77
N HIS A 241 23.90 3.87 -0.14
CA HIS A 241 23.54 3.52 -1.51
C HIS A 241 24.74 2.94 -2.25
N ARG A 242 25.92 3.60 -2.19
CA ARG A 242 27.16 3.07 -2.80
C ARG A 242 27.54 1.70 -2.25
N VAL A 243 27.51 1.53 -0.94
CA VAL A 243 27.83 0.24 -0.30
C VAL A 243 26.81 -0.84 -0.67
N ALA A 244 25.52 -0.51 -0.68
CA ALA A 244 24.45 -1.42 -1.07
C ALA A 244 24.58 -1.90 -2.52
N VAL A 245 24.84 -0.98 -3.45
CA VAL A 245 25.05 -1.30 -4.87
C VAL A 245 26.27 -2.20 -5.03
N ALA A 246 27.42 -1.84 -4.46
CA ALA A 246 28.65 -2.65 -4.58
C ALA A 246 28.53 -4.05 -3.94
N PHE A 247 27.76 -4.18 -2.86
CA PHE A 247 27.44 -5.48 -2.28
C PHE A 247 26.53 -6.30 -3.21
N LEU A 248 25.43 -5.71 -3.69
CA LEU A 248 24.46 -6.41 -4.53
C LEU A 248 25.02 -6.75 -5.92
N GLU A 249 25.87 -5.92 -6.52
CA GLU A 249 26.54 -6.24 -7.79
C GLU A 249 27.37 -7.53 -7.68
N ARG A 250 28.13 -7.68 -6.58
CA ARG A 250 28.87 -8.92 -6.30
C ARG A 250 27.92 -10.09 -6.06
N ALA A 251 26.90 -9.91 -5.24
CA ALA A 251 25.96 -10.96 -4.91
C ALA A 251 25.14 -11.43 -6.12
N PHE A 252 24.77 -10.53 -7.05
CA PHE A 252 24.08 -10.87 -8.29
C PHE A 252 25.01 -11.54 -9.30
N ALA A 253 26.29 -11.18 -9.33
CA ALA A 253 27.28 -11.86 -10.19
C ALA A 253 27.49 -13.33 -9.79
N GLU A 254 27.34 -13.65 -8.50
CA GLU A 254 27.46 -15.01 -7.96
C GLU A 254 26.12 -15.78 -7.93
N ALA A 255 24.99 -15.10 -8.18
CA ALA A 255 23.67 -15.71 -8.11
C ALA A 255 23.30 -16.46 -9.40
N ASP A 256 22.77 -17.67 -9.24
CA ASP A 256 22.08 -18.38 -10.32
C ASP A 256 20.75 -17.69 -10.66
N ILE A 257 20.79 -16.86 -11.70
CA ILE A 257 19.68 -16.08 -12.23
C ILE A 257 19.20 -16.58 -13.61
N ASP A 258 19.60 -17.78 -14.01
CA ASP A 258 19.21 -18.38 -15.28
C ASP A 258 17.68 -18.54 -15.35
N GLY A 259 17.12 -18.18 -16.52
CA GLY A 259 15.69 -18.29 -16.81
C GLY A 259 14.85 -17.07 -16.42
N PHE A 260 15.45 -15.96 -15.96
CA PHE A 260 14.76 -14.68 -15.74
C PHE A 260 15.11 -13.64 -16.81
N THR A 261 14.21 -12.69 -17.07
CA THR A 261 14.49 -11.62 -18.03
C THR A 261 15.40 -10.54 -17.42
N HIS A 262 16.11 -9.79 -18.27
CA HIS A 262 16.96 -8.70 -17.81
C HIS A 262 16.17 -7.65 -17.00
N ASP A 263 14.91 -7.38 -17.40
CA ASP A 263 14.02 -6.46 -16.70
C ASP A 263 13.65 -6.96 -15.29
N ASP A 264 13.35 -8.25 -15.15
CA ASP A 264 13.02 -8.85 -13.85
C ASP A 264 14.21 -8.74 -12.88
N VAL A 265 15.42 -8.96 -13.40
CA VAL A 265 16.68 -8.89 -12.65
C VAL A 265 16.97 -7.44 -12.24
N ASN A 266 16.87 -6.47 -13.16
CA ASN A 266 17.10 -5.05 -12.87
C ASN A 266 16.10 -4.49 -11.86
N GLU A 267 14.81 -4.82 -11.99
CA GLU A 267 13.80 -4.36 -11.06
C GLU A 267 13.97 -5.01 -9.67
N ALA A 268 14.32 -6.30 -9.61
CA ALA A 268 14.65 -6.95 -8.35
C ALA A 268 15.89 -6.32 -7.69
N PHE A 269 16.92 -5.98 -8.47
CA PHE A 269 18.10 -5.28 -8.01
C PHE A 269 17.74 -3.93 -7.38
N ARG A 270 16.98 -3.07 -8.07
CA ARG A 270 16.52 -1.77 -7.52
C ARG A 270 15.78 -1.93 -6.20
N ARG A 271 14.85 -2.89 -6.11
CA ARG A 271 14.11 -3.16 -4.86
C ARG A 271 15.00 -3.67 -3.73
N LEU A 272 16.04 -4.44 -4.05
CA LEU A 272 17.01 -4.93 -3.09
C LEU A 272 17.97 -3.84 -2.64
N VAL A 273 18.34 -2.89 -3.49
CA VAL A 273 19.14 -1.70 -3.11
C VAL A 273 18.40 -0.93 -2.02
N VAL A 274 17.11 -0.65 -2.20
CA VAL A 274 16.30 -0.01 -1.15
C VAL A 274 16.31 -0.83 0.14
N SER A 275 16.19 -2.16 0.04
CA SER A 275 16.22 -3.05 1.21
C SER A 275 17.60 -3.04 1.91
N ALA A 276 18.70 -2.98 1.16
CA ALA A 276 20.07 -2.93 1.66
C ALA A 276 20.41 -1.58 2.30
N VAL A 277 19.99 -0.47 1.69
CA VAL A 277 20.10 0.87 2.28
C VAL A 277 19.35 0.90 3.60
N ASN A 278 18.09 0.46 3.60
CA ASN A 278 17.28 0.42 4.81
C ASN A 278 17.91 -0.41 5.93
N ARG A 279 18.65 -1.48 5.63
CA ARG A 279 19.40 -2.26 6.65
C ARG A 279 20.54 -1.45 7.26
N GLN A 280 21.31 -0.74 6.45
CA GLN A 280 22.42 0.08 6.95
C GLN A 280 21.93 1.26 7.80
N ILE A 281 20.75 1.82 7.49
CA ILE A 281 20.13 2.89 8.30
C ILE A 281 19.87 2.43 9.75
N ILE A 282 19.57 1.15 9.95
CA ILE A 282 19.33 0.54 11.27
C ILE A 282 20.53 -0.27 11.75
N ASP A 283 21.74 0.06 11.28
CA ASP A 283 23.02 -0.57 11.63
C ASP A 283 23.04 -2.10 11.48
N ARG A 284 22.34 -2.61 10.47
CA ARG A 284 22.27 -4.06 10.18
C ARG A 284 23.25 -4.49 9.10
N PRO A 285 23.91 -5.65 9.26
CA PRO A 285 24.80 -6.18 8.24
C PRO A 285 24.01 -6.53 6.96
N LEU A 286 24.69 -6.41 5.82
CA LEU A 286 24.15 -6.79 4.51
C LEU A 286 24.20 -8.30 4.28
N ASP A 287 25.08 -9.01 4.99
CA ASP A 287 25.23 -10.46 4.93
C ASP A 287 23.89 -11.19 5.13
N GLY A 288 23.65 -12.20 4.29
CA GLY A 288 22.41 -12.97 4.25
C GLY A 288 21.35 -12.39 3.32
N LEU A 289 21.48 -11.13 2.84
CA LEU A 289 20.57 -10.54 1.86
C LEU A 289 20.67 -11.21 0.48
N GLU A 290 21.79 -11.88 0.17
CA GLU A 290 22.00 -12.64 -1.06
C GLU A 290 20.92 -13.73 -1.23
N ARG A 291 20.48 -14.33 -0.11
CA ARG A 291 19.39 -15.32 -0.09
C ARG A 291 18.05 -14.76 -0.57
N ALA A 292 17.88 -13.44 -0.55
CA ALA A 292 16.66 -12.77 -1.01
C ALA A 292 16.66 -12.47 -2.51
N ILE A 293 17.78 -12.62 -3.23
CA ILE A 293 17.90 -12.32 -4.66
C ILE A 293 16.91 -13.13 -5.49
N ARG A 294 17.04 -14.45 -5.49
CA ARG A 294 16.18 -15.33 -6.30
C ARG A 294 14.69 -15.25 -5.92
N PRO A 295 14.29 -15.24 -4.62
CA PRO A 295 12.91 -14.98 -4.23
C PRO A 295 12.37 -13.64 -4.74
N ARG A 296 13.20 -12.59 -4.75
CA ARG A 296 12.78 -11.26 -5.22
C ARG A 296 12.59 -11.23 -6.72
N ILE A 297 13.50 -11.80 -7.50
CA ILE A 297 13.36 -11.90 -8.97
C ILE A 297 12.09 -12.68 -9.32
N ARG A 298 11.81 -13.81 -8.64
CA ARG A 298 10.55 -14.54 -8.81
C ARG A 298 9.31 -13.70 -8.48
N ALA A 299 9.38 -12.91 -7.41
CA ALA A 299 8.27 -12.03 -7.03
C ALA A 299 8.01 -10.94 -8.08
N VAL A 300 9.08 -10.35 -8.65
CA VAL A 300 9.00 -9.38 -9.75
C VAL A 300 8.43 -10.02 -11.01
N ALA A 301 8.98 -11.16 -11.44
CA ALA A 301 8.48 -11.90 -12.60
C ALA A 301 7.00 -12.29 -12.44
N ALA A 302 6.58 -12.68 -11.22
CA ALA A 302 5.18 -12.96 -10.93
C ALA A 302 4.30 -11.70 -10.88
N ASP A 303 4.82 -10.56 -10.42
CA ASP A 303 4.13 -9.26 -10.49
C ASP A 303 3.93 -8.85 -11.96
N ASP A 304 4.97 -8.97 -12.79
CA ASP A 304 4.92 -8.58 -14.20
C ASP A 304 4.10 -9.54 -15.04
N ALA A 305 4.16 -10.85 -14.77
CA ALA A 305 3.24 -11.82 -15.33
C ALA A 305 1.79 -11.49 -14.97
N ARG A 306 1.51 -11.08 -13.73
CA ARG A 306 0.16 -10.62 -13.30
C ARG A 306 -0.25 -9.33 -14.01
N LYS A 307 0.67 -8.36 -14.19
CA LYS A 307 0.37 -7.13 -14.94
C LYS A 307 0.06 -7.45 -16.41
N ARG A 308 0.88 -8.28 -17.07
CA ARG A 308 0.66 -8.73 -18.45
C ARG A 308 -0.62 -9.55 -18.59
N HIS A 309 -0.93 -10.41 -17.61
CA HIS A 309 -2.18 -11.14 -17.57
C HIS A 309 -3.38 -10.21 -17.44
N ARG A 310 -3.33 -9.24 -16.51
CA ARG A 310 -4.37 -8.22 -16.40
C ARG A 310 -4.51 -7.41 -17.69
N GLN A 311 -3.40 -7.04 -18.33
CA GLN A 311 -3.40 -6.34 -19.62
C GLN A 311 -4.03 -7.18 -20.76
N ARG A 312 -3.83 -8.51 -20.73
CA ARG A 312 -4.44 -9.47 -21.68
C ARG A 312 -5.91 -9.74 -21.36
N GLU A 313 -6.29 -9.83 -20.09
CA GLU A 313 -7.69 -9.95 -19.65
C GLU A 313 -8.48 -8.67 -19.90
N THR A 314 -7.87 -7.49 -19.75
CA THR A 314 -8.49 -6.22 -20.14
C THR A 314 -8.74 -6.10 -21.64
N ALA A 315 -8.04 -6.88 -22.48
CA ALA A 315 -8.33 -6.95 -23.91
C ALA A 315 -9.53 -7.86 -24.25
N PHE A 316 -10.09 -8.60 -23.27
CA PHE A 316 -11.21 -9.52 -23.50
C PHE A 316 -12.32 -9.46 -22.44
N ILE A 317 -12.48 -8.31 -21.76
CA ILE A 317 -13.68 -7.97 -20.98
C ILE A 317 -14.10 -6.55 -21.39
N ALA A 318 -14.64 -6.44 -22.61
CA ALA A 318 -15.60 -5.40 -22.93
C ALA A 318 -17.00 -6.01 -22.73
N GLY A 319 -17.45 -6.05 -21.49
CA GLY A 319 -18.77 -6.59 -21.11
C GLY A 319 -18.81 -6.92 -19.63
N ASP A 320 -19.48 -6.05 -18.86
CA ASP A 320 -19.91 -6.23 -17.46
C ASP A 320 -18.83 -6.44 -16.39
N ASP A 321 -18.27 -5.33 -15.89
CA ASP A 321 -18.38 -5.04 -14.45
C ASP A 321 -18.20 -3.53 -14.19
N ARG A 322 -19.32 -2.83 -14.06
CA ARG A 322 -19.39 -1.46 -13.55
C ARG A 322 -19.27 -1.54 -12.03
N THR A 323 -18.23 -0.92 -11.43
CA THR A 323 -18.17 -0.39 -10.03
C THR A 323 -16.89 -0.69 -9.21
N ALA A 324 -15.73 -0.99 -9.79
CA ALA A 324 -14.50 -1.09 -8.98
C ALA A 324 -13.28 -0.47 -9.66
N GLY A 325 -13.08 0.84 -9.50
CA GLY A 325 -11.87 1.52 -9.93
C GLY A 325 -11.80 2.94 -9.43
N GLY A 326 -11.31 3.13 -8.20
CA GLY A 326 -10.88 4.45 -7.74
C GLY A 326 -9.67 4.89 -8.55
N ALA A 327 -9.86 5.81 -9.50
CA ALA A 327 -8.75 6.42 -10.22
C ALA A 327 -8.03 7.42 -9.33
N HIS A 328 -6.71 7.31 -9.27
CA HIS A 328 -5.83 8.30 -8.68
C HIS A 328 -5.74 9.54 -9.59
N ASP A 329 -6.03 10.71 -9.01
CA ASP A 329 -6.05 12.04 -9.64
C ASP A 329 -4.64 12.62 -9.92
N ARG A 330 -3.62 11.79 -10.19
CA ARG A 330 -2.31 12.31 -10.62
C ARG A 330 -2.24 12.29 -12.15
N PHE A 331 -2.16 13.48 -12.72
CA PHE A 331 -1.69 13.69 -14.08
C PHE A 331 -0.17 13.61 -14.00
N ASP A 332 0.43 12.55 -14.53
CA ASP A 332 1.88 12.51 -14.66
C ASP A 332 2.30 13.63 -15.61
N ALA A 333 3.33 14.39 -15.21
CA ALA A 333 3.78 15.56 -15.93
C ALA A 333 4.13 15.20 -17.39
N LEU A 334 3.67 16.01 -18.34
CA LEU A 334 3.99 15.87 -19.75
C LEU A 334 5.53 15.95 -19.93
N PRO A 335 6.11 15.14 -20.84
CA PRO A 335 7.55 15.11 -21.09
C PRO A 335 8.08 16.47 -21.58
N GLU A 336 9.35 16.75 -21.28
CA GLU A 336 10.02 18.02 -21.57
C GLU A 336 10.06 18.35 -23.08
N GLY A 337 9.71 19.61 -23.41
CA GLY A 337 9.76 20.19 -24.76
C GLY A 337 8.37 20.57 -25.30
N ALA A 338 8.12 21.87 -25.52
CA ALA A 338 6.81 22.36 -25.97
C ALA A 338 6.38 21.82 -27.36
N GLU A 339 7.34 21.56 -28.25
CA GLU A 339 7.08 20.96 -29.58
C GLU A 339 6.74 19.46 -29.46
N ARG A 340 7.49 18.68 -28.68
CA ARG A 340 7.21 17.26 -28.43
C ARG A 340 5.86 17.05 -27.75
N ALA A 341 5.49 17.94 -26.83
CA ALA A 341 4.17 17.93 -26.20
C ALA A 341 3.04 18.20 -27.21
N ALA A 342 3.25 19.11 -28.17
CA ALA A 342 2.27 19.40 -29.22
C ALA A 342 2.09 18.21 -30.18
N ASP A 343 3.18 17.53 -30.55
CA ASP A 343 3.15 16.33 -31.41
C ASP A 343 2.41 15.16 -30.74
N ILE A 344 2.71 14.90 -29.46
CA ILE A 344 2.02 13.86 -28.68
C ILE A 344 0.51 14.16 -28.59
N VAL A 345 0.13 15.42 -28.37
CA VAL A 345 -1.28 15.83 -28.34
C VAL A 345 -1.96 15.65 -29.70
N ALA A 346 -1.29 16.00 -30.80
CA ALA A 346 -1.82 15.82 -32.16
C ALA A 346 -2.02 14.35 -32.53
N ILE A 347 -1.06 13.48 -32.19
CA ILE A 347 -1.17 12.03 -32.38
C ILE A 347 -2.30 11.47 -31.50
N ALA A 348 -2.37 11.87 -30.22
CA ALA A 348 -3.42 11.43 -29.31
C ALA A 348 -4.83 11.83 -29.79
N ALA A 349 -5.00 13.05 -30.28
CA ALA A 349 -6.25 13.52 -30.88
C ALA A 349 -6.65 12.66 -32.09
N THR A 350 -5.69 12.37 -32.97
CA THR A 350 -5.90 11.51 -34.16
C THR A 350 -6.29 10.08 -33.76
N LEU A 351 -5.67 9.53 -32.71
CA LEU A 351 -5.99 8.20 -32.20
C LEU A 351 -7.42 8.11 -31.64
N ILE A 352 -7.90 9.17 -30.97
CA ILE A 352 -9.28 9.22 -30.47
C ILE A 352 -10.29 9.25 -31.61
N GLU A 353 -10.03 10.05 -32.66
CA GLU A 353 -10.93 10.15 -33.81
C GLU A 353 -11.03 8.85 -34.63
N ARG A 354 -9.93 8.09 -34.69
CA ARG A 354 -9.83 6.87 -35.50
C ARG A 354 -10.15 5.59 -34.75
N ASP A 355 -10.39 5.64 -33.44
CA ASP A 355 -10.68 4.46 -32.65
C ASP A 355 -12.12 3.95 -32.92
N PRO A 356 -12.28 2.77 -33.56
CA PRO A 356 -13.62 2.25 -33.86
C PRO A 356 -14.43 1.93 -32.59
N ALA A 357 -13.79 1.70 -31.43
CA ALA A 357 -14.47 1.46 -30.16
C ALA A 357 -15.07 2.74 -29.54
N LEU A 358 -14.71 3.90 -30.07
CA LEU A 358 -15.19 5.21 -29.65
C LEU A 358 -16.27 5.79 -30.57
N LEU A 359 -16.71 5.02 -31.58
CA LEU A 359 -17.74 5.44 -32.52
C LEU A 359 -19.12 4.91 -32.10
N LEU A 360 -20.13 5.77 -32.14
CA LEU A 360 -21.56 5.45 -32.09
C LEU A 360 -22.21 5.94 -33.38
N ASP A 361 -22.87 5.04 -34.10
CA ASP A 361 -23.50 5.31 -35.41
C ASP A 361 -22.53 5.94 -36.44
N GLY A 362 -21.26 5.52 -36.40
CA GLY A 362 -20.21 6.02 -37.30
C GLY A 362 -19.68 7.42 -36.97
N ARG A 363 -20.01 7.97 -35.79
CA ARG A 363 -19.48 9.26 -35.28
C ARG A 363 -18.86 9.08 -33.90
N PRO A 364 -17.87 9.88 -33.49
CA PRO A 364 -17.34 9.83 -32.13
C PRO A 364 -18.44 9.99 -31.08
N CYS A 365 -18.44 9.12 -30.07
CA CYS A 365 -19.31 9.27 -28.92
C CYS A 365 -18.99 10.56 -28.16
N TRP A 366 -19.94 11.02 -27.34
CA TRP A 366 -19.79 12.29 -26.62
C TRP A 366 -18.52 12.35 -25.77
N GLU A 367 -18.16 11.24 -25.11
CA GLU A 367 -16.95 11.12 -24.31
C GLU A 367 -15.68 11.25 -25.16
N ALA A 368 -15.67 10.64 -26.35
CA ALA A 368 -14.54 10.75 -27.29
C ALA A 368 -14.41 12.17 -27.85
N HIS A 369 -15.53 12.80 -28.21
CA HIS A 369 -15.56 14.18 -28.64
C HIS A 369 -15.05 15.13 -27.55
N THR A 370 -15.48 14.92 -26.31
CA THR A 370 -15.09 15.74 -25.15
C THR A 370 -13.62 15.51 -24.78
N ALA A 371 -13.13 14.28 -24.82
CA ALA A 371 -11.71 13.96 -24.64
C ALA A 371 -10.83 14.64 -25.71
N HIS A 372 -11.25 14.60 -26.97
CA HIS A 372 -10.59 15.30 -28.06
C HIS A 372 -10.54 16.83 -27.84
N THR A 373 -11.67 17.43 -27.47
CA THR A 373 -11.76 18.86 -27.16
C THR A 373 -10.86 19.26 -25.98
N LEU A 374 -10.84 18.48 -24.91
CA LEU A 374 -10.02 18.77 -23.74
C LEU A 374 -8.51 18.61 -24.00
N LEU A 375 -8.12 17.69 -24.89
CA LEU A 375 -6.72 17.55 -25.32
C LEU A 375 -6.27 18.71 -26.22
N THR A 376 -7.11 19.12 -27.16
CA THR A 376 -6.77 20.17 -28.13
C THR A 376 -6.98 21.59 -27.60
N GLN A 377 -7.81 21.76 -26.57
CA GLN A 377 -8.14 23.04 -25.94
C GLN A 377 -8.03 22.95 -24.41
N PRO A 378 -6.82 22.76 -23.86
CA PRO A 378 -6.61 22.49 -22.42
C PRO A 378 -7.06 23.65 -21.51
N HIS A 379 -7.13 24.87 -22.02
CA HIS A 379 -7.62 26.04 -21.30
C HIS A 379 -9.09 25.91 -20.87
N LEU A 380 -9.88 25.07 -21.54
CA LEU A 380 -11.28 24.80 -21.17
C LEU A 380 -11.42 24.04 -19.85
N ALA A 381 -10.36 23.36 -19.40
CA ALA A 381 -10.33 22.58 -18.16
C ALA A 381 -9.30 23.09 -17.15
N ALA A 382 -9.04 24.41 -17.14
CA ALA A 382 -7.99 25.04 -16.34
C ALA A 382 -7.97 24.62 -14.86
N ASP A 383 -9.13 24.37 -14.25
CA ASP A 383 -9.24 23.91 -12.86
C ASP A 383 -9.25 22.38 -12.73
N SER A 384 -9.98 21.67 -13.59
CA SER A 384 -10.09 20.22 -13.59
C SER A 384 -10.87 19.70 -14.81
N PRO A 385 -10.29 18.78 -15.62
CA PRO A 385 -11.03 18.09 -16.70
C PRO A 385 -12.24 17.32 -16.19
N ARG A 386 -12.13 16.76 -14.98
CA ARG A 386 -13.24 16.05 -14.33
C ARG A 386 -14.41 16.99 -14.03
N ARG A 387 -14.12 18.19 -13.50
CA ARG A 387 -15.14 19.19 -13.19
C ARG A 387 -15.83 19.69 -14.46
N PHE A 388 -15.06 19.95 -15.53
CA PHE A 388 -15.61 20.32 -16.83
C PHE A 388 -16.64 19.32 -17.34
N VAL A 389 -16.32 18.01 -17.27
CA VAL A 389 -17.26 16.96 -17.71
C VAL A 389 -18.50 16.89 -16.83
N LEU A 390 -18.35 17.02 -15.50
CA LEU A 390 -19.49 17.04 -14.58
C LEU A 390 -20.42 18.24 -14.83
N ASP A 391 -19.85 19.41 -15.10
CA ASP A 391 -20.60 20.64 -15.38
C ASP A 391 -21.31 20.53 -16.75
N ALA A 392 -20.67 19.98 -17.78
CA ALA A 392 -21.30 19.72 -19.07
C ALA A 392 -22.48 18.74 -18.99
N TRP A 393 -22.40 17.77 -18.07
CA TRP A 393 -23.47 16.79 -17.82
C TRP A 393 -24.59 17.33 -16.91
N SER A 394 -24.35 18.41 -16.18
CA SER A 394 -25.36 19.01 -15.28
C SER A 394 -26.62 19.50 -16.02
N SER A 395 -26.51 19.72 -17.33
CA SER A 395 -27.61 20.13 -18.21
C SER A 395 -28.47 18.96 -18.72
N GLY A 396 -28.19 17.73 -18.27
CA GLY A 396 -28.83 16.49 -18.71
C GLY A 396 -27.86 15.57 -19.46
N VAL A 397 -28.31 14.35 -19.76
CA VAL A 397 -27.49 13.36 -20.49
C VAL A 397 -27.20 13.89 -21.91
N PRO A 398 -25.93 14.11 -22.27
CA PRO A 398 -25.59 14.63 -23.59
C PRO A 398 -25.97 13.66 -24.72
N PRO A 399 -26.34 14.18 -25.90
CA PRO A 399 -26.63 13.33 -27.05
C PRO A 399 -25.39 12.54 -27.45
N HIS A 400 -25.58 11.27 -27.83
CA HIS A 400 -24.51 10.34 -28.21
C HIS A 400 -23.51 10.01 -27.08
N ALA A 401 -23.88 10.18 -25.81
CA ALA A 401 -23.09 9.70 -24.69
C ALA A 401 -23.33 8.19 -24.45
N ARG A 402 -22.25 7.45 -24.16
CA ARG A 402 -22.31 6.02 -23.81
C ARG A 402 -22.48 5.81 -22.30
N SER A 403 -22.04 6.78 -21.52
CA SER A 403 -22.02 6.71 -20.06
C SER A 403 -23.41 6.90 -19.48
N ALA A 404 -23.75 6.08 -18.49
CA ALA A 404 -25.06 6.13 -17.83
C ALA A 404 -25.17 7.26 -16.79
N SER A 405 -24.08 7.95 -16.46
CA SER A 405 -24.06 9.00 -15.43
C SER A 405 -22.88 9.96 -15.61
N ALA A 406 -23.01 11.17 -15.05
CA ALA A 406 -21.94 12.18 -15.08
C ALA A 406 -20.60 11.68 -14.52
N PRO A 407 -20.56 10.95 -13.37
CA PRO A 407 -19.29 10.43 -12.86
C PRO A 407 -18.67 9.37 -13.78
N ALA A 408 -19.49 8.52 -14.42
CA ALA A 408 -19.00 7.53 -15.38
C ALA A 408 -18.43 8.22 -16.62
N ALA A 409 -19.10 9.26 -17.12
CA ALA A 409 -18.62 10.03 -18.26
C ALA A 409 -17.30 10.76 -17.99
N ALA A 410 -17.16 11.34 -16.79
CA ALA A 410 -15.92 11.98 -16.38
C ALA A 410 -14.75 10.99 -16.32
N MET A 411 -15.03 9.76 -15.87
CA MET A 411 -14.04 8.68 -15.87
C MET A 411 -13.68 8.21 -17.28
N ASP A 412 -14.68 7.99 -18.14
CA ASP A 412 -14.48 7.56 -19.53
C ASP A 412 -13.68 8.59 -20.33
N VAL A 413 -14.03 9.88 -20.22
CA VAL A 413 -13.28 10.98 -20.87
C VAL A 413 -11.82 10.98 -20.43
N LEU A 414 -11.55 10.92 -19.12
CA LEU A 414 -10.18 10.89 -18.59
C LEU A 414 -9.40 9.66 -19.02
N LEU A 415 -10.05 8.49 -19.08
CA LEU A 415 -9.44 7.24 -19.50
C LEU A 415 -9.09 7.27 -21.00
N ILE A 416 -9.98 7.79 -21.83
CA ILE A 416 -9.76 7.99 -23.27
C ILE A 416 -8.54 8.90 -23.47
N MET A 417 -8.49 10.06 -22.79
CA MET A 417 -7.36 10.99 -22.87
C MET A 417 -6.05 10.34 -22.47
N ARG A 418 -6.00 9.65 -21.31
CA ARG A 418 -4.79 8.99 -20.80
C ARG A 418 -4.31 7.88 -21.73
N THR A 419 -5.23 7.06 -22.24
CA THR A 419 -4.90 5.96 -23.14
C THR A 419 -4.37 6.48 -24.47
N ALA A 420 -4.99 7.54 -25.00
CA ALA A 420 -4.55 8.18 -26.23
C ALA A 420 -3.15 8.80 -26.08
N VAL A 421 -2.89 9.53 -25.00
CA VAL A 421 -1.57 10.13 -24.73
C VAL A 421 -0.49 9.06 -24.51
N ALA A 422 -0.80 7.99 -23.78
CA ALA A 422 0.15 6.89 -23.58
C ALA A 422 0.51 6.18 -24.90
N ARG A 423 -0.48 5.94 -25.76
CA ARG A 423 -0.26 5.36 -27.10
C ARG A 423 0.50 6.32 -28.02
N ALA A 424 0.16 7.61 -27.99
CA ALA A 424 0.85 8.64 -28.77
C ALA A 424 2.31 8.81 -28.34
N THR A 425 2.61 8.68 -27.05
CA THR A 425 3.99 8.72 -26.54
C THR A 425 4.81 7.55 -27.10
N LEU A 426 4.26 6.33 -27.07
CA LEU A 426 4.92 5.15 -27.65
C LEU A 426 5.09 5.27 -29.17
N GLU A 427 4.13 5.86 -29.88
CA GLU A 427 4.19 6.06 -31.33
C GLU A 427 5.22 7.15 -31.69
N ALA A 428 5.28 8.24 -30.92
CA ALA A 428 6.29 9.28 -31.09
C ALA A 428 7.71 8.76 -30.80
N ASP A 429 7.88 7.94 -29.76
CA ASP A 429 9.17 7.34 -29.40
C ASP A 429 9.64 6.33 -30.48
N GLY A 430 8.71 5.56 -31.07
CA GLY A 430 9.01 4.65 -32.18
C GLY A 430 9.33 5.34 -33.51
N ILE A 431 8.81 6.55 -33.74
CA ILE A 431 9.15 7.38 -34.90
C ILE A 431 10.56 7.99 -34.75
N ASP A 432 10.95 8.39 -33.54
CA ASP A 432 12.29 8.93 -33.21
C ASP A 432 13.40 7.88 -33.41
N GLU A 433 13.12 6.60 -33.14
CA GLU A 433 14.06 5.49 -33.42
C GLU A 433 14.18 5.17 -34.91
N GLY A 434 13.09 5.30 -35.67
CA GLY A 434 13.06 5.07 -37.12
C GLY A 434 13.70 6.17 -37.97
N GLN A 435 13.84 7.40 -37.43
CA GLN A 435 14.53 8.51 -38.10
C GLN A 435 16.03 8.61 -37.73
N ARG A 436 16.48 7.87 -36.71
CA ARG A 436 17.89 7.80 -36.27
C ARG A 436 18.63 6.56 -36.80
N ALA A 437 17.92 5.60 -37.38
CA ALA A 437 18.45 4.48 -38.15
C ALA A 437 18.52 4.86 -39.64
#